data_AF-A0AAV4KAE3-F1
#
_entry.id   AF-A0AAV4KAE3-F1
#
_cell.length_a   1.000
_cell.length_b   1.000
_cell.length_c   1.000
_cell.angle_alpha   90.00
_cell.angle_beta   90.00
_cell.angle_gamma   90.00
#
_symmetry.space_group_name_H-M   'P 1'
#
loop_
_entity.id
_entity.type
_entity.pdbx_description
1 polymer ?
#
loop_
_entity_poly.entity_id
_entity_poly.type
_entity_poly.pdbx_seq_one_letter_code
_entity_poly.pdbx_strand_id
1 'polypeptide(L)' 'MNVIRHFSDTRTGEGRVRFLITQGRVRLVAEGPGWSHESTHPGLHEAATFLAVLSQLPDSLYQEALDDLERRLSLEQAA' A
#
# COMPACT_ATOMS: atom_id res chain seq x y z
N MET A 1 -15.86 -3.29 -17.18
CA MET A 1 -15.62 -2.16 -16.24
C MET A 1 -14.54 -2.62 -15.27
N ASN A 2 -13.29 -2.17 -15.41
CA ASN A 2 -12.22 -2.57 -14.49
C ASN A 2 -12.39 -1.78 -13.18
N VAL A 3 -12.99 -2.41 -12.18
CA VAL A 3 -13.13 -1.81 -10.85
C VAL A 3 -11.77 -1.85 -10.16
N ILE A 4 -11.22 -0.69 -9.86
CA ILE A 4 -10.05 -0.56 -8.98
C ILE A 4 -10.59 -0.28 -7.59
N ARG A 5 -10.40 -1.23 -6.66
CA ARG A 5 -10.77 -1.06 -5.26
C ARG A 5 -9.57 -0.48 -4.51
N HIS A 6 -9.73 0.69 -3.93
CA HIS A 6 -8.72 1.25 -3.02
C HIS A 6 -8.77 0.47 -1.71
N PHE A 7 -7.80 -0.44 -1.51
CA PHE A 7 -7.74 -1.23 -0.29
C PHE A 7 -7.24 -0.39 0.87
N SER A 8 -6.10 0.29 0.75
CA SER A 8 -5.59 1.29 1.71
C SER A 8 -4.97 2.51 1.01
N ASP A 9 -4.98 3.65 1.71
CA ASP A 9 -4.49 4.94 1.20
C ASP A 9 -3.96 5.79 2.36
N THR A 10 -2.69 5.60 2.69
CA THR A 10 -1.99 6.29 3.78
C THR A 10 -1.30 7.52 3.23
N ARG A 11 -1.53 8.68 3.84
CA ARG A 11 -0.92 9.95 3.46
C ARG A 11 -0.33 10.65 4.68
N THR A 12 0.94 11.00 4.58
CA THR A 12 1.67 11.78 5.58
C THR A 12 2.23 13.07 4.93
N GLY A 13 2.95 13.88 5.72
CA GLY A 13 3.72 14.99 5.16
C GLY A 13 4.92 14.56 4.31
N GLU A 14 5.35 13.30 4.43
CA GLU A 14 6.56 12.78 3.78
C GLU A 14 6.24 12.04 2.47
N GLY A 15 4.98 11.63 2.27
CA GLY A 15 4.56 10.93 1.06
C GLY A 15 3.22 10.22 1.21
N ARG A 16 3.02 9.24 0.34
CA ARG A 16 1.76 8.48 0.25
C ARG A 16 2.02 7.04 -0.17
N VAL A 17 1.33 6.10 0.47
CA VAL A 17 1.34 4.68 0.11
C VAL A 17 -0.10 4.22 -0.14
N ARG A 18 -0.30 3.50 -1.24
CA ARG A 18 -1.61 2.96 -1.64
C ARG A 18 -1.49 1.49 -2.01
N PHE A 19 -2.43 0.71 -1.50
CA PHE A 19 -2.66 -0.66 -1.93
C PHE A 19 -3.98 -0.69 -2.70
N LEU A 20 -3.92 -0.99 -4.00
CA LEU A 20 -5.09 -1.00 -4.88
C LEU A 20 -5.35 -2.43 -5.36
N ILE A 21 -6.56 -2.94 -5.16
CA ILE A 21 -6.96 -4.26 -5.67
C ILE A 21 -7.54 -4.08 -7.06
N THR A 22 -6.97 -4.78 -8.04
CA THR A 22 -7.41 -4.81 -9.43
C THR A 22 -7.30 -6.23 -9.97
N GLN A 23 -8.40 -6.78 -10.48
CA GLN A 23 -8.45 -8.11 -11.10
C GLN A 23 -7.79 -9.23 -10.25
N GLY A 24 -8.01 -9.19 -8.93
CA GLY A 24 -7.45 -10.18 -8.00
C GLY A 24 -5.94 -10.02 -7.71
N ARG A 25 -5.31 -8.94 -8.19
CA ARG A 25 -3.92 -8.56 -7.87
C ARG A 25 -3.89 -7.27 -7.07
N VAL A 26 -2.75 -7.01 -6.44
CA VAL A 26 -2.51 -5.78 -5.67
C VAL A 26 -1.50 -4.91 -6.40
N ARG A 27 -1.91 -3.69 -6.76
CA ARG A 27 -1.01 -2.64 -7.22
C ARG A 27 -0.58 -1.81 -6.01
N LEU A 28 0.71 -1.83 -5.72
CA LEU A 28 1.35 -1.02 -4.70
C LEU A 28 1.88 0.26 -5.35
N VAL A 29 1.46 1.41 -4.84
CA VAL A 29 1.97 2.73 -5.26
C VAL A 29 2.52 3.44 -4.03
N ALA A 30 3.78 3.84 -4.07
CA ALA A 30 4.43 4.64 -3.03
C ALA A 30 5.07 5.86 -3.69
N GLU A 31 4.86 7.06 -3.13
CA GLU A 31 5.37 8.30 -3.72
C GLU A 31 5.70 9.33 -2.66
N GLY A 32 6.69 10.18 -2.95
CA GLY A 32 7.11 11.30 -2.11
C GLY A 32 7.92 12.33 -2.90
N PRO A 33 8.50 13.33 -2.24
CA PRO A 33 9.26 14.38 -2.93
C PRO A 33 10.45 13.81 -3.72
N GLY A 34 10.38 13.89 -5.05
CA GLY A 34 11.46 13.46 -5.93
C GLY A 34 11.57 11.94 -6.16
N TRP A 35 10.63 11.14 -5.65
CA TRP A 35 10.61 9.71 -5.86
C TRP A 35 9.19 9.16 -6.02
N SER A 36 9.06 8.10 -6.81
CA SER A 36 7.83 7.33 -6.93
C SER A 36 8.16 5.89 -7.27
N HIS A 37 7.30 4.99 -6.82
CA HIS A 37 7.40 3.57 -7.02
C HIS A 37 6.02 3.00 -7.35
N GLU A 38 5.98 2.10 -8.32
CA GLU A 38 4.79 1.36 -8.67
C GLU A 38 5.14 -0.09 -8.98
N SER A 39 4.38 -1.02 -8.40
CA SER A 39 4.56 -2.46 -8.64
C SER A 39 3.23 -3.21 -8.52
N THR A 40 3.15 -4.39 -9.12
CA THR A 40 1.97 -5.28 -9.02
C THR A 40 2.38 -6.60 -8.39
N HIS A 41 1.59 -7.06 -7.43
CA HIS A 41 1.85 -8.21 -6.58
C HIS A 41 0.67 -9.19 -6.62
N PRO A 42 0.90 -10.50 -6.36
CA PRO A 42 -0.17 -11.49 -6.29
C PRO A 42 -1.21 -11.20 -5.19
N GLY A 43 -0.79 -10.60 -4.07
CA GLY A 43 -1.64 -10.32 -2.92
C GLY A 43 -1.12 -9.18 -2.05
N LEU A 44 -1.88 -8.88 -0.99
CA LEU A 44 -1.56 -7.81 -0.05
C LEU A 44 -0.30 -8.13 0.76
N HIS A 45 -0.09 -9.40 1.11
CA HIS A 45 1.07 -9.85 1.86
C HIS A 45 2.37 -9.64 1.07
N GLU A 46 2.39 -10.03 -0.20
CA GLU A 46 3.54 -9.83 -1.09
C GLU A 46 3.83 -8.34 -1.31
N ALA A 47 2.78 -7.54 -1.50
CA ALA A 47 2.92 -6.09 -1.61
C ALA A 47 3.49 -5.45 -0.32
N ALA A 48 3.01 -5.86 0.86
CA ALA A 48 3.49 -5.35 2.14
C ALA A 48 4.94 -5.75 2.41
N THR A 49 5.30 -6.99 2.05
CA THR A 49 6.70 -7.46 2.12
C THR A 49 7.59 -6.66 1.20
N PHE A 50 7.12 -6.34 -0.02
CA PHE A 50 7.89 -5.51 -0.96
C PHE A 50 8.04 -4.07 -0.48
N LEU A 51 7.04 -3.52 0.21
CA LEU A 51 7.12 -2.16 0.76
C LEU A 51 8.36 -1.99 1.66
N ALA A 52 8.74 -3.03 2.42
CA ALA A 52 9.91 -3.02 3.30
C ALA A 52 11.26 -2.94 2.58
N VAL A 53 11.32 -3.18 1.27
CA VAL A 53 12.57 -3.09 0.49
C VAL A 53 12.73 -1.78 -0.28
N LEU A 54 11.76 -0.86 -0.17
CA LEU A 54 11.84 0.46 -0.80
C LEU A 54 12.76 1.38 -0.02
N SER A 55 14.00 1.53 -0.49
CA SER A 55 15.03 2.35 0.18
C SER A 55 14.72 3.85 0.27
N GLN A 56 13.82 4.36 -0.57
CA GLN A 56 13.40 5.76 -0.58
C GLN A 56 12.18 6.03 0.32
N LEU A 57 11.59 4.98 0.89
CA LEU A 57 10.40 5.09 1.73
C LEU A 57 10.82 5.51 3.15
N PRO A 58 10.33 6.66 3.66
CA PRO A 58 10.57 7.06 5.04
C PRO A 58 9.99 6.05 6.04
N ASP A 59 10.70 5.79 7.14
CA ASP A 59 10.28 4.83 8.18
C ASP A 59 8.90 5.15 8.75
N SER A 60 8.58 6.44 8.94
CA SER A 60 7.28 6.87 9.48
C SER A 60 6.14 6.51 8.51
N LEU A 61 6.33 6.78 7.21
CA LEU A 61 5.37 6.45 6.16
C LEU A 61 5.22 4.93 5.99
N TYR A 62 6.30 4.17 6.14
CA TYR A 62 6.27 2.71 6.16
C TYR A 62 5.40 2.18 7.29
N GLN A 63 5.64 2.62 8.53
CA GLN A 63 4.90 2.18 9.70
C GLN A 63 3.42 2.52 9.59
N GLU A 64 3.09 3.78 9.27
CA GLU A 64 1.69 4.21 9.12
C GLU A 64 0.97 3.45 7.99
N ALA A 65 1.68 3.08 6.92
CA ALA A 65 1.11 2.31 5.83
C ALA A 65 0.80 0.85 6.22
N LEU A 66 1.64 0.23 7.04
CA LEU A 66 1.37 -1.10 7.58
C LEU A 66 0.23 -1.07 8.60
N ASP A 67 0.20 -0.08 9.49
CA ASP A 67 -0.86 0.08 10.48
C ASP A 67 -2.24 0.28 9.81
N ASP A 68 -2.34 1.11 8.75
CA ASP A 68 -3.59 1.25 7.99
C ASP A 68 -3.97 -0.05 7.27
N LEU A 69 -2.99 -0.75 6.68
CA LEU A 69 -3.21 -2.02 6.00
C LEU A 69 -3.77 -3.09 6.96
N GLU A 70 -3.14 -3.28 8.12
CA GLU A 70 -3.55 -4.24 9.15
C GLU A 70 -4.93 -3.90 9.73
N ARG A 71 -5.20 -2.62 9.98
CA ARG A 71 -6.50 -2.16 10.43
C ARG A 71 -7.60 -2.51 9.43
N ARG A 72 -7.37 -2.29 8.15
CA ARG A 72 -8.36 -2.59 7.10
C ARG A 72 -8.54 -4.09 6.89
N LEU A 73 -7.46 -4.88 6.96
CA LEU A 73 -7.54 -6.34 6.96
C LEU A 73 -8.41 -6.86 8.10
N SER A 74 -8.23 -6.30 9.31
CA SER A 74 -9.03 -6.66 10.48
C SER A 74 -10.51 -6.34 10.29
N LEU A 75 -10.82 -5.19 9.67
CA LEU A 75 -12.21 -4.80 9.38
C LEU A 75 -12.87 -5.70 8.32
N GLU A 76 -12.14 -6.13 7.29
CA GLU A 76 -12.69 -7.04 6.27
C GLU A 76 -12.92 -8.47 6.78
N GLN A 77 -12.14 -8.93 7.77
CA GLN A 77 -12.36 -10.23 8.39
C GLN A 77 -13.57 -10.25 9.34
N ALA A 78 -13.96 -9.09 9.86
CA ALA A 78 -15.09 -8.95 10.77
C ALA A 78 -16.44 -8.70 10.07
N ALA A 79 -16.43 -8.49 8.75
CA ALA A 79 -17.60 -8.19 7.91
C ALA A 79 -18.09 -9.44 7.15
#